data_AF-A0A1A2Z8W7-F1
#
_entry.id   AF-A0A1A2Z8W7-F1
#
_cell.length_a   1.000
_cell.length_b   1.000
_cell.length_c   1.000
_cell.angle_alpha   90.00
_cell.angle_beta   90.00
_cell.angle_gamma   90.00
#
_symmetry.space_group_name_H-M   'P 1'
#
loop_
_entity.id
_entity.type
_entity.pdbx_description
1 polymer ?
#
loop_
_entity_poly.entity_id
_entity_poly.type
_entity_poly.pdbx_seq_one_letter_code
_entity_poly.pdbx_strand_id
1 'polypeptide(L)' 'MEAFTFGAPPHGGIAFGWDRINALLSGVDSIREVIAFPKTGGGVDPLTEAPAPITAQQRKESGIDAKPDKV' A
#
# COMPACT_ATOMS: atom_id res chain seq x y z
N MET A 1 -4.93 13.04 17.78
CA MET A 1 -6.06 13.43 18.64
C MET A 1 -6.02 14.92 18.97
N GLU A 2 -4.84 15.53 19.25
CA GLU A 2 -4.73 16.99 19.48
C GLU A 2 -5.34 17.86 18.38
N ALA A 3 -5.24 17.46 17.10
CA ALA A 3 -5.83 18.21 15.99
C ALA A 3 -7.35 18.48 16.14
N PHE A 4 -8.09 17.63 16.86
CA PHE A 4 -9.53 17.81 17.05
C PHE A 4 -9.90 18.83 18.13
N THR A 5 -8.96 19.21 19.01
CA THR A 5 -9.25 20.17 20.10
C THR A 5 -9.21 21.62 19.62
N PHE A 6 -8.67 21.90 18.43
CA PHE A 6 -8.60 23.23 17.83
C PHE A 6 -9.85 23.61 17.02
N GLY A 7 -11.00 22.98 17.28
CA GLY A 7 -12.27 23.29 16.63
C GLY A 7 -12.46 22.60 15.28
N ALA A 8 -12.07 21.32 15.16
CA ALA A 8 -12.40 20.54 13.98
C ALA A 8 -13.93 20.48 13.78
N PRO A 9 -14.45 20.81 12.59
CA PRO A 9 -15.89 20.86 12.35
C PRO A 9 -16.52 19.46 12.35
N PRO A 10 -17.86 19.34 12.47
CA PRO A 10 -18.55 18.10 12.12
C PRO A 10 -18.20 17.70 10.68
N HIS A 11 -17.59 16.54 10.49
CA HIS A 11 -17.15 16.05 9.19
C HIS A 11 -17.54 14.59 9.01
N GLY A 12 -17.79 14.22 7.75
CA GLY A 12 -18.02 12.85 7.31
C GLY A 12 -17.39 12.66 5.94
N GLY A 13 -17.03 11.41 5.62
CA GLY A 13 -16.39 11.08 4.36
C GLY A 13 -16.80 9.69 3.88
N ILE A 14 -16.58 9.44 2.59
CA ILE A 14 -16.76 8.13 1.95
C ILE A 14 -15.55 7.84 1.06
N ALA A 15 -15.18 6.57 0.94
CA ALA A 15 -14.15 6.10 0.02
C ALA A 15 -14.73 4.99 -0.86
N PHE A 16 -14.46 5.07 -2.16
CA PHE A 16 -14.84 4.03 -3.11
C PHE A 16 -13.69 3.07 -3.37
N GLY A 17 -14.02 1.78 -3.45
CA GLY A 17 -13.11 0.77 -4.00
C GLY A 17 -13.06 0.90 -5.52
N TRP A 18 -12.20 1.77 -6.04
CA TRP A 18 -12.15 2.10 -7.46
C TRP A 18 -11.93 0.89 -8.36
N ASP A 19 -10.97 0.02 -8.01
CA ASP A 19 -10.70 -1.21 -8.77
C ASP A 19 -11.90 -2.16 -8.78
N ARG A 20 -12.66 -2.21 -7.68
CA ARG A 20 -13.89 -3.01 -7.61
C ARG A 20 -14.99 -2.44 -8.50
N ILE A 21 -15.15 -1.11 -8.52
CA ILE A 21 -16.12 -0.46 -9.40
C ILE A 21 -15.78 -0.78 -10.85
N ASN A 22 -14.52 -0.63 -11.26
CA ASN A 22 -14.10 -0.96 -12.61
C ASN A 22 -14.32 -2.44 -12.95
N ALA A 23 -14.00 -3.37 -12.04
CA ALA A 23 -14.25 -4.79 -12.26
C ALA A 23 -15.74 -5.10 -12.51
N LEU A 24 -16.63 -4.49 -11.72
CA LEU A 24 -18.07 -4.63 -11.91
C LEU A 24 -18.55 -4.04 -13.25
N LEU A 25 -18.06 -2.85 -13.61
CA LEU A 25 -18.42 -2.19 -14.87
C LEU A 25 -17.89 -2.92 -16.10
N SER A 26 -16.73 -3.59 -15.96
CA SER A 26 -16.12 -4.41 -17.01
C SER A 26 -16.61 -5.85 -17.05
N GLY A 27 -17.45 -6.29 -16.08
CA GLY A 27 -17.99 -7.65 -16.04
C GLY A 27 -16.94 -8.74 -15.74
N VAL A 28 -15.90 -8.40 -14.99
CA VAL A 28 -14.80 -9.31 -14.64
C VAL A 28 -14.81 -9.66 -13.16
N ASP A 29 -14.54 -10.93 -12.83
CA ASP A 29 -14.62 -11.41 -11.44
C ASP A 29 -13.42 -10.98 -10.58
N SER A 30 -12.28 -10.67 -11.21
CA SER A 30 -11.03 -10.33 -10.56
C SER A 30 -10.65 -8.89 -10.83
N ILE A 31 -10.33 -8.13 -9.78
CA ILE A 31 -9.77 -6.77 -9.91
C ILE A 31 -8.41 -6.76 -10.63
N ARG A 32 -7.73 -7.91 -10.74
CA ARG A 32 -6.46 -8.00 -11.47
C ARG A 32 -6.63 -7.73 -12.96
N GLU A 33 -7.83 -7.93 -13.50
CA GLU A 33 -8.14 -7.68 -14.92
C GLU A 33 -8.29 -6.18 -15.23
N VAL A 34 -8.40 -5.32 -14.21
CA VAL A 34 -8.54 -3.85 -14.37
C VAL A 34 -7.33 -3.08 -13.81
N ILE A 35 -6.27 -3.78 -13.44
CA ILE A 35 -5.01 -3.21 -12.96
C ILE A 35 -3.92 -3.56 -13.96
N ALA A 36 -3.18 -2.57 -14.46
CA ALA A 36 -2.18 -2.80 -15.51
C ALA A 36 -1.06 -3.78 -15.11
N PHE A 37 -0.60 -3.72 -13.86
CA PHE A 37 0.47 -4.58 -13.32
C PHE A 37 0.05 -5.16 -11.96
N PRO A 38 -0.88 -6.14 -11.95
CA PRO A 38 -1.43 -6.67 -10.73
C PRO A 38 -0.40 -7.51 -9.99
N LYS A 39 -0.52 -7.56 -8.65
CA LYS A 39 0.29 -8.45 -7.82
C LYS A 39 -0.41 -9.78 -7.61
N THR A 40 0.37 -10.84 -7.41
CA THR A 40 -0.13 -12.16 -7.03
C THR A 40 -0.63 -12.17 -5.58
N GLY A 41 -1.21 -13.29 -5.13
CA GLY A 41 -1.74 -13.41 -3.75
C GLY A 41 -0.66 -13.26 -2.68
N GLY A 42 0.60 -13.54 -3.03
CA GLY A 42 1.75 -13.34 -2.16
C GLY A 42 2.36 -11.93 -2.22
N GLY A 43 1.71 -10.96 -2.89
CA GLY A 43 2.23 -9.59 -3.03
C GLY A 43 3.37 -9.44 -4.05
N VAL A 44 3.65 -10.49 -4.84
CA VAL A 44 4.73 -10.50 -5.83
C VAL A 44 4.27 -9.88 -7.14
N ASP A 45 5.11 -9.07 -7.76
CA ASP A 45 4.94 -8.64 -9.15
C ASP A 45 5.54 -9.69 -10.10
N PRO A 46 4.71 -10.40 -10.90
CA PRO A 46 5.21 -11.41 -11.81
C PRO A 46 6.02 -10.84 -12.98
N LEU A 47 5.89 -9.53 -13.31
CA LEU A 47 6.61 -8.91 -14.41
C LEU A 47 8.03 -8.50 -14.02
N THR A 48 8.20 -7.99 -12.81
CA THR A 48 9.47 -7.38 -12.36
C THR A 48 10.21 -8.20 -11.31
N GLU A 49 9.67 -9.36 -10.94
CA GLU A 49 10.18 -10.20 -9.85
C GLU A 49 10.30 -9.45 -8.51
N ALA A 50 9.41 -8.47 -8.28
CA ALA A 50 9.40 -7.72 -7.02
C ALA A 50 8.63 -8.49 -5.93
N PRO A 51 9.02 -8.40 -4.64
CA PRO A 51 10.12 -7.59 -4.12
C PRO A 51 11.51 -8.21 -4.37
N ALA A 52 12.51 -7.34 -4.53
CA ALA A 52 13.90 -7.74 -4.66
C ALA A 52 14.69 -7.38 -3.37
N PRO A 53 15.75 -8.14 -3.04
CA PRO A 53 16.63 -7.79 -1.93
C PRO A 53 17.34 -6.45 -2.19
N ILE A 54 17.41 -5.61 -1.16
CA ILE A 54 18.22 -4.38 -1.16
C ILE A 54 19.66 -4.67 -0.71
N THR A 55 20.61 -3.85 -1.14
CA THR A 55 22.04 -4.03 -0.81
C THR A 55 22.32 -3.76 0.67
N ALA A 56 23.44 -4.30 1.18
CA ALA A 56 23.89 -4.02 2.55
C ALA A 56 24.11 -2.51 2.79
N GLN A 57 24.53 -1.77 1.77
CA GLN A 57 24.67 -0.31 1.85
C GLN A 57 23.30 0.36 2.05
N GLN A 58 22.28 -0.01 1.24
CA GLN A 58 20.92 0.54 1.37
C GLN A 58 20.28 0.19 2.72
N ARG A 59 20.54 -1.02 3.24
CA ARG A 59 20.12 -1.41 4.59
C ARG A 59 20.73 -0.52 5.67
N LYS A 60 22.04 -0.26 5.57
CA LYS A 60 22.76 0.62 6.50
C LYS A 60 22.25 2.07 6.43
N GLU A 61 22.03 2.60 5.23
CA GLU A 61 21.56 3.97 5.00
C GLU A 61 20.11 4.19 5.47
N SER A 62 19.24 3.20 5.30
CA SER A 62 17.84 3.28 5.75
C SER A 62 17.67 3.11 7.26
N GLY A 63 18.71 2.63 7.97
CA GLY A 63 18.68 2.44 9.42
C GLY A 63 17.78 1.29 9.90
N ILE A 64 17.27 0.45 9.00
CA ILE A 64 16.31 -0.61 9.34
C ILE A 64 16.91 -1.71 10.24
N ASP A 65 18.22 -1.85 10.25
CA ASP A 65 18.96 -2.80 11.08
C ASP A 65 19.49 -2.15 12.38
N ALA A 66 19.09 -0.90 12.67
CA ALA A 66 19.48 -0.21 13.91
C ALA A 66 18.93 -0.95 15.13
N LYS A 67 19.78 -1.18 16.12
CA LYS A 67 19.36 -1.75 17.40
C LYS A 67 18.74 -0.63 18.23
N PRO A 68 17.51 -0.79 18.75
CA PRO A 68 16.92 0.21 19.62
C PRO A 68 17.76 0.37 20.89
N ASP A 69 17.84 1.59 21.40
CA ASP A 69 18.47 1.86 22.69
C ASP A 69 17.73 1.09 23.78
N LYS A 70 18.49 0.52 24.73
CA LYS A 70 17.88 -0.14 25.89
C LYS A 70 17.28 0.95 26.78
N VAL A 71 15.95 0.94 26.87
CA VAL A 71 15.16 1.74 27.82
C VAL A 71 15.56 1.38 29.25
#